data_AF-A0A849Y8C8-F1
#
_entry.id   AF-A0A849Y8C8-F1
#
_cell.length_a   1.000
_cell.length_b   1.000
_cell.length_c   1.000
_cell.angle_alpha   90.00
_cell.angle_beta   90.00
_cell.angle_gamma   90.00
#
_symmetry.space_group_name_H-M   'P 1'
#
loop_
_entity.id
_entity.type
_entity.pdbx_description
1 polymer ?
#
loop_
_entity_poly.entity_id
_entity_poly.type
_entity_poly.pdbx_seq_one_letter_code
_entity_poly.pdbx_strand_id
1 'polypeptide(L)'
;MNQEDFRLQRLIEALLIRNYVDTRKLDVQVISGNVYLDGLFEVANTQIPSRGEEQRDVIETHHEARRALLQVEQQIRAMSEVNGLYFNFRNWTKAGGGWVPTKIH
;
A
#
# COMPACT_ATOMS: atom_id res chain seq x y z
N MET A 1 -16.86 -13.69 -7.72
CA MET A 1 -16.62 -12.23 -7.70
C MET A 1 -17.69 -11.57 -8.54
N ASN A 2 -18.43 -10.60 -7.99
CA ASN A 2 -19.47 -9.88 -8.74
C ASN A 2 -18.83 -8.73 -9.56
N GLN A 3 -19.60 -8.10 -10.45
CA GLN A 3 -19.08 -7.05 -11.35
C GLN A 3 -18.63 -5.80 -10.58
N GLU A 4 -19.27 -5.47 -9.46
CA GLU A 4 -18.95 -4.33 -8.62
C GLU A 4 -17.62 -4.53 -7.89
N ASP A 5 -17.41 -5.70 -7.29
CA ASP A 5 -16.15 -6.11 -6.64
C ASP A 5 -15.00 -6.08 -7.64
N PHE A 6 -15.22 -6.57 -8.87
CA PHE A 6 -14.20 -6.51 -9.92
C PHE A 6 -13.86 -5.06 -10.29
N ARG A 7 -14.87 -4.20 -10.45
CA ARG A 7 -14.66 -2.77 -10.74
C ARG A 7 -13.89 -2.10 -9.59
N LEU A 8 -14.30 -2.34 -8.36
CA LEU A 8 -13.66 -1.79 -7.16
C LEU A 8 -12.20 -2.26 -7.05
N GLN A 9 -11.94 -3.56 -7.28
CA GLN A 9 -10.59 -4.10 -7.32
C GLN A 9 -9.71 -3.36 -8.34
N ARG A 10 -10.20 -3.14 -9.57
CA ARG A 10 -9.46 -2.40 -10.60
C ARG A 10 -9.19 -0.95 -10.23
N LEU A 11 -10.14 -0.29 -9.56
CA LEU A 11 -9.95 1.07 -9.06
C LEU A 11 -8.86 1.13 -7.98
N ILE A 12 -8.84 0.16 -7.06
CA ILE A 12 -7.85 0.06 -6.00
C ILE A 12 -6.46 -0.24 -6.59
N GLU A 13 -6.35 -1.18 -7.55
CA GLU A 13 -5.11 -1.46 -8.26
C GLU A 13 -4.56 -0.21 -8.96
N ALA A 14 -5.42 0.53 -9.68
CA ALA A 14 -5.04 1.78 -10.34
C ALA A 14 -4.57 2.85 -9.34
N LEU A 15 -5.23 2.92 -8.18
CA LEU A 15 -4.86 3.83 -7.09
C LEU A 15 -3.49 3.47 -6.51
N LEU A 16 -3.20 2.19 -6.29
CA LEU A 16 -1.89 1.74 -5.82
C LEU A 16 -0.78 2.13 -6.80
N ILE A 17 -0.99 1.90 -8.10
CA ILE A 17 -0.05 2.29 -9.16
C ILE A 17 0.17 3.81 -9.17
N ARG A 18 -0.88 4.61 -9.04
CA ARG A 18 -0.79 6.08 -8.99
C ARG A 18 0.01 6.57 -7.78
N ASN A 19 0.01 5.82 -6.67
CA ASN A 19 0.81 6.11 -5.49
C ASN A 19 2.19 5.41 -5.54
N TYR A 20 2.64 4.99 -6.73
CA TYR A 20 3.93 4.35 -6.98
C TYR A 20 4.16 3.08 -6.17
N VAL A 21 3.10 2.38 -5.77
CA VAL A 21 3.22 1.14 -5.01
C VAL A 21 3.55 -0.02 -5.97
N ASP A 22 4.52 -0.87 -5.60
CA ASP A 22 4.84 -2.08 -6.36
C ASP A 22 3.75 -3.14 -6.20
N THR A 23 2.77 -3.11 -7.10
CA THR A 23 1.62 -4.04 -7.10
C THR A 23 2.01 -5.48 -7.40
N ARG A 24 3.25 -5.78 -7.85
CA ARG A 24 3.70 -7.17 -8.04
C ARG A 24 3.94 -7.89 -6.72
N LYS A 25 4.13 -7.13 -5.63
CA LYS A 25 4.38 -7.65 -4.28
C LYS A 25 3.16 -7.60 -3.38
N LEU A 26 2.03 -7.13 -3.90
CA LEU A 26 0.76 -7.01 -3.21
C LEU A 26 -0.31 -7.82 -3.92
N ASP A 27 -1.04 -8.61 -3.16
CA ASP A 27 -2.30 -9.20 -3.59
C ASP A 27 -3.46 -8.30 -3.17
N VAL A 28 -4.36 -8.01 -4.11
CA VAL A 28 -5.52 -7.16 -3.91
C VAL A 28 -6.76 -8.01 -4.12
N GLN A 29 -7.54 -8.22 -3.06
CA GLN A 29 -8.79 -8.95 -3.15
C GLN A 29 -9.95 -8.10 -2.68
N VAL A 30 -11.06 -8.19 -3.40
CA VAL A 30 -12.31 -7.53 -3.04
C VAL A 30 -13.42 -8.57 -2.98
N ILE A 31 -14.08 -8.67 -1.82
CA ILE A 31 -15.18 -9.61 -1.58
C ILE A 31 -16.33 -8.88 -0.90
N SER A 32 -17.42 -8.69 -1.62
CA SER A 32 -18.63 -8.00 -1.11
C SER A 32 -18.30 -6.61 -0.53
N GLY A 33 -17.52 -5.82 -1.27
CA GLY A 33 -17.04 -4.49 -0.85
C GLY A 33 -15.99 -4.50 0.27
N ASN A 34 -15.54 -5.65 0.77
CA ASN A 34 -14.41 -5.73 1.70
C ASN A 34 -13.12 -5.85 0.93
N VAL A 35 -12.17 -4.97 1.21
CA VAL A 35 -10.86 -4.88 0.55
C VAL A 35 -9.81 -5.51 1.44
N TYR A 36 -9.03 -6.42 0.85
CA TYR A 36 -7.89 -7.07 1.49
C TYR A 36 -6.64 -6.74 0.68
N LEU A 37 -5.64 -6.19 1.36
CA LEU A 37 -4.32 -5.91 0.80
C LEU A 37 -3.30 -6.76 1.55
N ASP A 38 -2.75 -7.78 0.89
CA ASP A 38 -1.78 -8.73 1.46
C ASP A 38 -0.44 -8.62 0.76
N GLY A 39 0.67 -8.67 1.50
CA GLY A 39 2.00 -8.81 0.91
C GLY A 39 3.04 -7.82 1.43
N LEU A 40 3.90 -7.32 0.55
CA LEU A 40 4.91 -6.32 0.87
C LEU A 40 4.50 -4.98 0.28
N PHE A 41 4.30 -3.98 1.14
CA PHE A 41 4.04 -2.62 0.70
C PHE A 41 5.36 -1.90 0.47
N GLU A 42 5.71 -1.68 -0.79
CA GLU A 42 6.90 -0.95 -1.20
C GLU A 42 6.53 0.12 -2.21
N VAL A 43 7.10 1.31 -2.06
CA VAL A 43 7.01 2.37 -3.06
C VAL A 43 8.17 2.17 -4.02
N ALA A 44 7.88 2.06 -5.31
CA ALA A 44 8.87 1.98 -6.37
C ALA A 44 9.69 3.27 -6.37
N ASN A 45 10.89 3.20 -5.81
CA ASN A 45 11.78 4.35 -5.78
C ASN A 45 12.19 4.68 -7.22
N THR A 46 11.82 5.87 -7.70
CA THR A 46 12.19 6.36 -9.04
C THR A 46 13.59 6.98 -9.04
N GLN A 47 14.26 7.00 -7.89
CA GLN A 47 15.64 7.50 -7.78
C GLN A 47 16.62 6.41 -8.20
N ILE A 48 17.18 6.57 -9.40
CA ILE A 48 18.36 5.85 -9.87
C ILE A 48 19.50 6.16 -8.87
N PRO A 49 20.04 5.18 -8.13
CA PRO A 49 20.98 5.48 -7.06
C PRO A 49 22.30 6.00 -7.65
N SER A 50 22.69 7.20 -7.22
CA SER A 50 24.07 7.67 -7.38
C SER A 50 24.90 7.08 -6.24
N ARG A 51 25.91 6.31 -6.59
CA ARG A 51 26.78 5.50 -5.71
C ARG A 51 27.32 6.33 -4.52
N GLY A 52 26.67 6.25 -3.34
CA GLY A 52 27.20 6.88 -2.11
C GLY A 52 26.23 7.17 -0.94
N GLU A 53 24.91 7.07 -1.11
CA GLU A 53 23.92 7.60 -0.11
C GLU A 53 23.06 6.56 0.63
N GLU A 54 23.51 5.30 0.70
CA GLU A 54 22.70 4.14 1.13
C GLU A 54 21.95 4.29 2.48
N GLN A 55 22.46 5.09 3.42
CA GLN A 55 21.86 5.21 4.76
C GLN A 55 20.84 6.35 4.91
N ARG A 56 20.93 7.40 4.07
CA ARG A 56 19.89 8.45 3.98
C ARG A 56 18.68 7.92 3.21
N ASP A 57 18.95 7.16 2.16
CA ASP A 57 17.95 6.57 1.27
C ASP A 57 16.96 5.68 2.03
N VAL A 58 17.40 4.91 3.04
CA VAL A 58 16.50 4.02 3.80
C VAL A 58 15.49 4.79 4.65
N ILE A 59 15.93 5.85 5.34
CA ILE A 59 15.04 6.68 6.17
C ILE A 59 14.04 7.43 5.30
N GLU A 60 14.51 7.99 4.19
CA GLU A 60 13.67 8.69 3.22
C GLU A 60 12.64 7.75 2.57
N THR A 61 13.07 6.56 2.14
CA THR A 61 12.19 5.52 1.58
C THR A 61 11.12 5.10 2.57
N HIS A 62 11.45 4.92 3.86
CA HIS A 62 10.45 4.61 4.88
C HIS A 62 9.47 5.76 5.11
N HIS A 63 9.93 7.01 5.06
CA HIS A 63 9.06 8.17 5.21
C HIS A 63 8.10 8.30 4.02
N GLU A 64 8.59 8.12 2.80
CA GLU A 64 7.77 8.10 1.58
C GLU A 64 6.74 6.97 1.59
N ALA A 65 7.17 5.74 1.91
CA ALA A 65 6.27 4.60 2.03
C ALA A 65 5.19 4.79 3.10
N ARG A 66 5.54 5.40 4.24
CA ARG A 66 4.58 5.75 5.29
C ARG A 66 3.54 6.78 4.80
N ARG A 67 3.96 7.80 4.07
CA ARG A 67 3.05 8.80 3.48
C ARG A 67 2.14 8.17 2.44
N ALA A 68 2.70 7.34 1.56
CA ALA A 68 1.93 6.59 0.56
C ALA A 68 0.89 5.67 1.22
N LEU A 69 1.26 4.93 2.27
CA LEU A 69 0.33 4.10 3.05
C LEU A 69 -0.85 4.91 3.61
N LEU A 70 -0.56 6.05 4.25
CA LEU A 70 -1.62 6.90 4.80
C LEU A 70 -2.53 7.43 3.70
N GLN A 71 -1.97 7.87 2.58
CA GLN A 71 -2.72 8.40 1.45
C GLN A 71 -3.58 7.32 0.78
N VAL A 72 -3.02 6.14 0.54
CA VAL A 72 -3.73 4.98 -0.02
C VAL A 72 -4.86 4.57 0.91
N GLU A 73 -4.60 4.47 2.21
CA GLU A 73 -5.62 4.13 3.20
C GLU A 73 -6.78 5.13 3.17
N GLN A 74 -6.49 6.43 3.21
CA GLN A 74 -7.52 7.47 3.19
C GLN A 74 -8.34 7.45 1.90
N GLN A 75 -7.68 7.30 0.75
CA GLN A 75 -8.35 7.29 -0.54
C GLN A 75 -9.24 6.06 -0.74
N ILE A 76 -8.80 4.87 -0.29
CA ILE A 76 -9.64 3.66 -0.35
C ILE A 76 -10.83 3.79 0.60
N ARG A 77 -10.63 4.29 1.84
CA ARG A 77 -11.73 4.51 2.79
C ARG A 77 -12.75 5.56 2.32
N ALA A 78 -12.35 6.47 1.45
CA ALA A 78 -13.24 7.48 0.88
C ALA A 78 -14.14 6.94 -0.24
N MET A 79 -13.88 5.72 -0.75
CA MET A 79 -14.74 5.08 -1.75
C MET A 79 -16.01 4.55 -1.08
N SER A 80 -17.18 4.98 -1.56
CA SER A 80 -18.48 4.63 -0.98
C SER A 80 -18.80 3.13 -1.03
N GLU A 81 -18.19 2.42 -1.97
CA GLU A 81 -18.37 1.00 -2.22
C GLU A 81 -17.56 0.12 -1.26
N VAL A 82 -16.69 0.72 -0.43
CA VAL A 82 -15.83 0.01 0.52
C VAL A 82 -16.55 -0.15 1.86
N ASN A 83 -16.87 -1.40 2.20
CA ASN A 83 -17.48 -1.78 3.47
C ASN A 83 -16.43 -2.04 4.56
N GLY A 84 -15.27 -2.55 4.17
CA GLY A 84 -14.18 -2.91 5.07
C GLY A 84 -12.83 -2.83 4.38
N LEU A 85 -11.79 -2.50 5.16
CA LEU A 85 -10.42 -2.39 4.65
C LEU A 85 -9.46 -3.06 5.62
N TYR A 86 -8.82 -4.10 5.13
CA TYR A 86 -7.92 -4.97 5.87
C TYR A 86 -6.54 -4.97 5.22
N PHE A 87 -5.52 -4.78 6.06
CA PHE A 87 -4.13 -4.74 5.64
C PHE A 87 -3.39 -5.88 6.32
N ASN A 88 -2.79 -6.77 5.53
CA ASN A 88 -1.93 -7.84 5.99
C ASN A 88 -0.53 -7.69 5.37
N PHE A 89 0.16 -6.60 5.75
CA PHE A 89 1.50 -6.33 5.25
C PHE A 89 2.55 -7.03 6.10
N ARG A 90 3.53 -7.66 5.46
CA ARG A 90 4.66 -8.33 6.13
C ARG A 90 5.70 -7.34 6.65
N ASN A 91 5.81 -6.18 6.01
CA ASN A 91 6.82 -5.16 6.30
C ASN A 91 6.25 -3.89 6.99
N TRP A 92 4.93 -3.83 7.22
CA TRP A 92 4.28 -2.70 7.89
C TRP A 92 3.19 -3.18 8.84
N THR A 93 3.06 -2.51 9.97
CA THR A 93 1.96 -2.75 10.91
C THR A 93 1.39 -1.44 11.43
N LYS A 94 0.14 -1.49 11.89
CA LYS A 94 -0.51 -0.34 12.52
C LYS A 94 -0.23 -0.32 14.02
N ALA A 95 0.42 0.73 14.50
CA ALA A 95 0.67 0.96 15.92
C ALA A 95 0.33 2.42 16.27
N GLY A 96 -0.46 2.63 17.32
CA GLY A 96 -0.74 3.97 17.87
C GLY A 96 -1.36 4.96 16.87
N GLY A 97 -2.17 4.48 15.91
CA GLY A 97 -2.80 5.32 14.89
C GLY A 97 -1.94 5.63 13.66
N GLY A 98 -0.73 5.07 13.56
CA GLY A 98 0.14 5.22 12.41
C GLY A 98 0.72 3.91 11.89
N TRP A 99 1.32 3.98 10.71
CA TRP A 99 2.08 2.89 10.12
C TRP A 99 3.52 2.89 10.64
N VAL A 100 3.99 1.73 11.09
CA VAL A 100 5.37 1.51 11.52
C VAL A 100 5.97 0.33 10.74
N PRO A 101 7.25 0.40 10.35
CA PRO A 101 7.90 -0.70 9.65
C PRO A 101 8.10 -1.89 10.59
N THR A 102 7.88 -3.09 10.06
CA THR A 102 8.11 -4.36 10.78
C THR A 102 9.43 -4.96 10.34
N LYS A 103 10.15 -5.61 11.26
CA LYS A 103 11.32 -6.43 10.89
C LYS A 103 10.84 -7.66 10.12
N ILE A 104 11.12 -7.71 8.82
CA ILE A 104 10.95 -8.90 8.00
C ILE A 104 11.92 -9.95 8.57
N HIS A 105 11.39 -11.06 9.09
CA HIS A 105 12.18 -12.22 9.51
C HIS A 105 12.35 -13.18 8.34
#